data_AF-A0A0R3SLI9-F1
#
_entry.id   AF-A0A0R3SLI9-F1
#
_cell.length_a   1.000
_cell.length_b   1.000
_cell.length_c   1.000
_cell.angle_alpha   90.00
_cell.angle_beta   90.00
_cell.angle_gamma   90.00
#
_symmetry.space_group_name_H-M   'P 1'
#
loop_
_entity.id
_entity.type
_entity.pdbx_description
1 polymer ?
#
loop_
_entity_poly.entity_id
_entity_poly.type
_entity_poly.pdbx_seq_one_letter_code
_entity_poly.pdbx_strand_id
1 'polypeptide(L)'
;LRECVLRGSYRVPFYMSHECEMLLRKMLVLNPTKRASLLEIMKDKWLNTTFEDSTLQPYKEDLPNYNDPERIRKLVIPHLFSVILVHSVHSFNIFLNYPEIRLGVT
;
A
#
# COMPACT_ATOMS: atom_id res chain seq x y z
N LEU A 1 -15.81 20.84 -16.61
CA LEU A 1 -15.21 19.90 -15.63
C LEU A 1 -15.10 20.50 -14.23
N ARG A 2 -14.35 21.62 -14.04
CA ARG A 2 -14.18 22.28 -12.74
C ARG A 2 -15.49 22.58 -12.02
N GLU A 3 -16.48 23.14 -12.72
CA GLU A 3 -17.79 23.43 -12.12
C GLU A 3 -18.55 22.19 -11.67
N CYS A 4 -18.44 21.08 -12.39
CA CYS A 4 -19.11 19.82 -12.04
C CYS A 4 -18.53 19.26 -10.73
N VAL A 5 -17.21 19.35 -10.57
CA VAL A 5 -16.51 18.94 -9.35
C VAL A 5 -16.93 19.81 -8.16
N LEU A 6 -17.01 21.13 -8.36
CA LEU A 6 -17.41 22.06 -7.30
C LEU A 6 -18.89 21.93 -6.89
N ARG A 7 -19.77 21.52 -7.82
CA ARG A 7 -21.16 21.20 -7.49
C ARG A 7 -21.31 19.88 -6.73
N GLY A 8 -20.38 18.93 -6.94
CA GLY A 8 -20.44 17.60 -6.32
C GLY A 8 -21.64 16.74 -6.76
N SER A 9 -22.34 17.17 -7.81
CA SER A 9 -23.50 16.45 -8.34
C SER A 9 -23.07 15.49 -9.43
N TYR A 10 -23.51 14.24 -9.32
CA TYR A 10 -23.31 13.19 -10.29
C TYR A 10 -24.65 12.49 -10.57
N ARG A 11 -24.78 11.88 -11.74
CA ARG A 11 -25.97 11.09 -12.10
C ARG A 11 -25.69 9.61 -11.86
N VAL A 12 -26.58 8.95 -11.13
CA VAL A 12 -26.54 7.50 -10.90
C VAL A 12 -27.34 6.82 -12.01
N PRO A 13 -26.73 5.95 -12.82
CA PRO A 13 -27.46 5.19 -13.84
C PRO A 13 -28.34 4.10 -13.22
N PHE A 14 -29.41 3.71 -13.91
CA PHE A 14 -30.41 2.74 -13.39
C PHE A 14 -29.84 1.35 -13.09
N TYR A 15 -28.74 0.96 -13.74
CA TYR A 15 -28.08 -0.33 -13.54
C TYR A 15 -27.11 -0.34 -12.36
N MET A 16 -26.88 0.80 -11.71
CA MET A 16 -26.01 0.88 -10.54
C MET A 16 -26.79 0.46 -9.30
N SER A 17 -26.22 -0.45 -8.51
CA SER A 17 -26.87 -0.91 -7.29
C SER A 17 -26.93 0.20 -6.23
N HIS A 18 -27.93 0.10 -5.35
CA HIS A 18 -28.10 1.04 -4.25
C HIS A 18 -26.87 1.09 -3.34
N GLU A 19 -26.26 -0.07 -3.06
CA GLU A 19 -25.03 -0.17 -2.28
C GLU A 19 -23.85 0.55 -2.95
N CYS A 20 -23.74 0.49 -4.27
CA CYS A 20 -22.71 1.22 -5.02
C CYS A 20 -22.91 2.74 -4.91
N GLU A 21 -24.16 3.20 -5.02
CA GLU A 21 -24.48 4.61 -4.85
C GLU A 21 -24.09 5.10 -3.45
N MET A 22 -24.40 4.32 -2.40
CA MET A 22 -24.04 4.66 -1.03
C MET A 22 -22.53 4.74 -0.83
N LEU A 23 -21.76 3.85 -1.45
CA LEU A 23 -20.30 3.92 -1.45
C LEU A 23 -19.81 5.22 -2.11
N LEU A 24 -20.33 5.57 -3.29
CA LEU A 24 -19.96 6.81 -3.99
C LEU A 24 -20.28 8.06 -3.15
N ARG A 25 -21.41 8.06 -2.41
CA ARG A 25 -21.76 9.18 -1.50
C ARG A 25 -20.74 9.37 -0.37
N LYS A 26 -20.11 8.30 0.11
CA LYS A 26 -19.05 8.37 1.13
C LYS A 26 -17.71 8.89 0.58
N MET A 27 -17.41 8.59 -0.69
CA MET A 27 -16.17 8.98 -1.35
C MET A 27 -16.21 10.39 -1.95
N LEU A 28 -17.30 10.73 -2.64
CA LEU A 28 -17.45 11.97 -3.41
C LEU A 28 -18.04 13.12 -2.60
N VAL A 29 -17.60 13.25 -1.35
CA VAL A 29 -17.98 14.36 -0.46
C VAL A 29 -17.14 15.60 -0.78
N LEU A 30 -17.82 16.74 -1.00
CA LEU A 30 -17.20 18.05 -1.26
C LEU A 30 -16.32 18.51 -0.09
N ASN A 31 -16.82 18.37 1.14
CA ASN A 31 -16.06 18.70 2.33
C ASN A 31 -15.09 17.56 2.68
N PRO A 32 -13.77 17.79 2.64
CA PRO A 32 -12.78 16.76 2.94
C PRO A 32 -12.88 16.23 4.38
N THR A 33 -13.30 17.04 5.36
CA THR A 33 -13.41 16.59 6.77
C THR A 33 -14.60 15.68 7.02
N LYS A 34 -15.59 15.69 6.13
CA LYS A 34 -16.76 14.82 6.17
C LYS A 34 -16.61 13.57 5.28
N ARG A 35 -15.50 13.46 4.55
CA ARG A 35 -15.24 12.32 3.66
C ARG A 35 -14.87 11.10 4.50
N ALA A 36 -15.43 9.95 4.16
CA ALA A 36 -15.07 8.71 4.85
C ALA A 36 -13.59 8.37 4.65
N SER A 37 -12.96 7.88 5.72
CA SER A 37 -11.59 7.39 5.67
C SER A 37 -11.50 6.10 4.86
N LEU A 38 -10.31 5.77 4.37
CA LEU A 38 -10.11 4.52 3.64
C LEU A 38 -10.45 3.30 4.52
N LEU A 39 -10.15 3.35 5.82
CA LEU A 39 -10.48 2.29 6.77
C LEU A 39 -12.00 2.04 6.89
N GLU A 40 -12.81 3.09 6.76
CA GLU A 40 -14.28 2.96 6.73
C GLU A 40 -14.77 2.48 5.37
N ILE A 41 -14.17 2.97 4.28
CA ILE A 41 -14.50 2.55 2.91
C ILE A 41 -14.20 1.06 2.72
N MET A 42 -13.07 0.54 3.21
CA MET A 42 -12.70 -0.86 3.05
C MET A 42 -13.70 -1.83 3.68
N LYS A 43 -14.47 -1.39 4.68
CA LYS A 43 -15.52 -2.16 5.34
C LYS A 43 -16.89 -2.05 4.65
N ASP A 44 -16.98 -1.32 3.54
CA ASP A 44 -18.25 -1.10 2.85
C ASP A 44 -18.83 -2.40 2.27
N LYS A 45 -20.15 -2.56 2.37
CA LYS A 45 -20.88 -3.75 1.89
C LYS A 45 -20.66 -3.97 0.38
N TRP A 46 -20.60 -2.89 -0.41
CA TRP A 46 -20.46 -3.02 -1.86
C TRP A 46 -19.09 -3.60 -2.25
N LEU A 47 -18.01 -3.20 -1.55
CA LEU A 47 -16.68 -3.75 -1.80
C LEU A 47 -16.54 -5.21 -1.38
N ASN A 48 -17.31 -5.64 -0.37
CA ASN A 48 -17.21 -6.97 0.22
C ASN A 48 -18.34 -7.93 -0.21
N THR A 49 -19.15 -7.57 -1.22
CA THR A 49 -20.36 -8.34 -1.63
C THR A 49 -20.08 -9.79 -2.03
N THR A 50 -18.87 -10.11 -2.52
CA THR A 50 -18.47 -11.47 -2.91
C THR A 50 -17.38 -12.06 -2.01
N PHE A 51 -17.01 -11.36 -0.94
CA PHE A 51 -15.87 -11.71 -0.08
C PHE A 51 -16.25 -11.62 1.41
N GLU A 52 -17.35 -12.26 1.80
CA GLU A 52 -17.83 -12.22 3.19
C GLU A 52 -16.81 -12.86 4.16
N ASP A 53 -16.17 -13.95 3.76
CA ASP A 53 -15.16 -14.67 4.55
C ASP A 53 -13.76 -14.04 4.50
N SER A 54 -13.55 -13.03 3.64
CA SER A 54 -12.24 -12.40 3.40
C SER A 54 -12.40 -10.91 3.13
N THR A 55 -12.97 -10.22 4.11
CA THR A 55 -13.17 -8.77 4.03
C THR A 55 -11.86 -8.04 3.73
N LEU A 56 -11.96 -6.96 2.96
CA LEU A 56 -10.83 -6.14 2.57
C LEU A 56 -10.13 -5.54 3.80
N GLN A 57 -8.84 -5.83 3.96
CA GLN A 57 -7.99 -5.32 5.04
C GLN A 57 -6.86 -4.44 4.50
N PRO A 58 -6.34 -3.49 5.30
CA PRO A 58 -5.12 -2.75 4.96
C PRO A 58 -4.01 -3.71 4.55
N TYR A 59 -3.37 -3.42 3.42
CA TYR A 59 -2.22 -4.18 2.99
C TYR A 59 -1.13 -4.12 4.07
N LYS A 60 -0.62 -5.29 4.46
CA LYS A 60 0.53 -5.42 5.34
C LYS A 60 1.71 -5.85 4.48
N GLU A 61 2.74 -5.02 4.45
CA GLU A 61 3.97 -5.35 3.75
C GLU A 61 4.67 -6.53 4.45
N ASP A 62 4.99 -7.56 3.67
CA ASP A 62 5.72 -8.72 4.16
C ASP A 62 7.18 -8.36 4.43
N LEU A 63 7.79 -9.07 5.38
CA LEU A 63 9.21 -8.88 5.65
C LEU A 63 10.03 -9.26 4.40
N PRO A 64 10.96 -8.40 3.96
CA PRO A 64 11.77 -8.70 2.79
C PRO A 64 12.60 -9.96 3.03
N ASN A 65 12.38 -10.98 2.19
CA ASN A 65 13.21 -12.18 2.20
C ASN A 65 14.51 -11.92 1.42
N TYR A 66 15.60 -11.70 2.15
CA TYR A 66 16.93 -11.53 1.57
C TYR A 66 17.69 -12.84 1.36
N ASN A 67 17.16 -13.96 1.86
CA ASN A 67 17.83 -15.26 1.90
C ASN A 67 17.35 -16.21 0.78
N ASP A 68 16.79 -15.67 -0.30
CA ASP A 68 16.34 -16.48 -1.44
C ASP A 68 17.55 -16.90 -2.30
N PRO A 69 17.93 -18.19 -2.30
CA PRO A 69 19.12 -18.66 -2.99
C PRO A 69 19.02 -18.52 -4.51
N GLU A 70 17.82 -18.58 -5.09
CA GLU A 70 17.65 -18.39 -6.55
C GLU A 70 17.76 -16.92 -6.95
N ARG A 71 17.26 -15.99 -6.13
CA ARG A 71 17.47 -14.55 -6.34
C ARG A 71 18.95 -14.19 -6.23
N ILE A 72 19.64 -14.74 -5.23
CA ILE A 72 21.08 -14.56 -5.05
C ILE A 72 21.82 -15.13 -6.27
N ARG A 73 21.51 -16.36 -6.70
CA ARG A 73 22.15 -17.01 -7.85
C ARG A 73 21.96 -16.23 -9.16
N LYS A 74 20.79 -15.62 -9.39
CA LYS A 74 20.52 -14.76 -10.55
C LYS A 74 21.27 -13.43 -10.50
N LEU A 75 21.46 -12.85 -9.31
CA LEU A 75 22.29 -11.65 -9.12
C LEU A 75 23.78 -11.97 -9.32
N VAL A 76 24.21 -13.19 -9.00
CA VAL A 76 25.60 -13.69 -9.08
C VAL A 76 26.03 -14.09 -10.51
N ILE A 77 25.21 -13.84 -11.53
CA ILE A 77 25.62 -14.04 -12.94
C ILE A 77 26.83 -13.11 -13.26
N PRO A 78 27.90 -13.63 -13.87
CA PRO A 78 29.25 -13.59 -13.27
C PRO A 78 30.11 -12.35 -13.53
N HIS A 79 29.59 -11.27 -14.13
CA HIS A 79 30.46 -10.19 -14.59
C HIS A 79 30.45 -8.90 -13.77
N LEU A 80 29.60 -8.79 -12.73
CA LEU A 80 29.55 -7.58 -11.89
C LEU A 80 29.81 -7.82 -10.39
N PHE A 81 30.12 -9.05 -9.98
CA PHE A 81 29.99 -9.46 -8.58
C PHE A 81 31.21 -9.28 -7.67
N SER A 82 32.37 -8.87 -8.18
CA SER A 82 33.59 -8.85 -7.35
C SER A 82 33.72 -7.63 -6.42
N VAL A 83 32.98 -6.53 -6.62
CA VAL A 83 33.34 -5.25 -5.93
C VAL A 83 32.21 -4.60 -5.10
N ILE A 84 30.93 -4.82 -5.41
CA ILE A 84 29.86 -3.97 -4.83
C ILE A 84 29.01 -4.66 -3.75
N LEU A 85 28.74 -5.97 -3.85
CA LEU A 85 27.75 -6.60 -2.96
C LEU A 85 28.27 -6.94 -1.56
N VAL A 86 29.55 -7.34 -1.44
CA VAL A 86 30.14 -7.75 -0.14
C VAL A 86 30.20 -6.59 0.85
N HIS A 87 30.52 -5.37 0.38
CA HIS A 87 30.54 -4.18 1.24
C HIS A 87 29.13 -3.68 1.61
N SER A 88 28.16 -3.76 0.68
CA SER A 88 26.83 -3.21 0.93
C SER A 88 25.98 -4.10 1.85
N VAL A 89 26.04 -5.42 1.70
CA VAL A 89 25.21 -6.33 2.52
C VAL A 89 25.79 -6.47 3.94
N HIS A 90 27.12 -6.47 4.10
CA HIS A 90 27.74 -6.48 5.42
C HIS A 90 27.51 -5.16 6.18
N SER A 91 27.62 -4.01 5.51
CA SER A 91 27.37 -2.71 6.14
C SER A 91 25.91 -2.51 6.54
N PHE A 92 24.96 -3.03 5.76
CA PHE A 92 23.53 -2.92 6.08
C PHE A 92 23.10 -3.87 7.20
N ASN A 93 23.72 -5.06 7.28
CA ASN A 93 23.41 -6.04 8.33
C ASN A 93 23.96 -5.61 9.70
N ILE A 94 25.14 -4.97 9.76
CA ILE A 94 25.68 -4.38 11.00
C ILE A 94 24.77 -3.27 11.55
N PHE A 95 24.23 -2.41 10.67
CA PHE A 95 23.39 -1.28 11.07
C PHE A 95 22.03 -1.69 11.66
N LEU A 96 21.52 -2.87 11.26
CA LEU A 96 20.26 -3.42 11.77
C LEU A 96 20.43 -4.25 13.04
N ASN A 97 21.62 -4.82 13.29
CA ASN A 97 21.86 -5.70 14.45
C ASN A 97 22.47 -5.02 15.69
N TYR A 98 23.05 -3.81 15.57
CA TYR A 98 23.69 -3.11 16.70
C TYR A 98 23.19 -1.67 16.86
N PRO A 99 22.10 -1.43 17.61
CA PRO A 99 21.55 -0.07 17.82
C PRO A 99 22.43 0.84 18.70
N GLU A 100 23.41 0.29 19.43
CA GLU A 100 24.32 1.05 20.29
C GLU A 100 25.28 1.98 19.52
N ILE A 101 25.49 1.74 18.22
CA ILE A 101 26.42 2.52 17.39
C ILE A 101 25.78 3.86 16.93
N ARG A 102 24.50 4.12 17.25
CA ARG A 102 23.77 5.34 16.83
C ARG A 102 24.06 6.59 17.67
N LEU A 103 24.81 6.50 18.78
CA LEU A 103 25.06 7.64 19.69
C LEU A 103 26.44 8.31 19.52
N GLY A 104 27.23 7.93 18.51
CA GLY A 104 28.61 8.42 18.32
C GLY A 104 28.82 9.48 17.24
N VAL A 105 27.77 10.10 16.71
CA VAL A 105 27.88 11.18 15.72
C VAL A 105 27.03 12.37 16.15
N THR A 106 27.63 13.19 17.03
CA THR A 106 27.42 14.64 17.08
C THR A 106 28.78 15.29 16.85
#